data_AF-A0A6A6AGI4-F1
#
_entry.id   AF-A0A6A6AGI4-F1
#
_cell.length_a   1.000
_cell.length_b   1.000
_cell.length_c   1.000
_cell.angle_alpha   90.00
_cell.angle_beta   90.00
_cell.angle_gamma   90.00
#
_symmetry.space_group_name_H-M   'P 1'
#
loop_
_entity.id
_entity.type
_entity.pdbx_description
1 polymer ?
#
loop_
_entity_poly.entity_id
_entity_poly.type
_entity_poly.pdbx_seq_one_letter_code
_entity_poly.pdbx_strand_id
1 'polypeptide(L)'
;MPFEEHYRFDHSAVASPRQTYPDSPRQSSSSIPGTPRETSATFRPPVPKHDPATLDGPSRLRRSRSNSASSRSSLEGRRERSTRALAPPSLDKPLPSCPRSSPSSKYNDWYSLKGYRNFDICPTCYEGAFADTPFDIHFSQARLYDRPTERLCDFSSPWMRLAWLLTIKQRRQSLQLLYALADIADGERPCPGDREASSDRINWYGIPDQRDGIHVANFAICSCDVRMIEAIFPTMRGYFTRLPPSHQPTKSLCSLRIASRRFPKYLDLLVELDAEAQSLALRPNIARFIQLARDSAFKGECARDKAYLRKPWHFIPALPELTVCEECYDDVVWPAMQTQKSSLPRLFTKAIQLVPQEDTDVGSSCALYSPRMRRVWETSIREDDFMYLKRKAVERKRAEARLARERKGVVAWMAGVERGGREWERARAELREVEREWAVWE
;
A
#
# COMPACT_ATOMS: atom_id res chain seq x y z
N MET A 1 35.62 -3.72 19.95
CA MET A 1 35.01 -5.00 19.51
C MET A 1 35.27 -6.05 20.57
N PRO A 2 34.22 -6.59 21.22
CA PRO A 2 34.25 -7.91 21.84
C PRO A 2 33.22 -8.88 21.19
N PHE A 3 33.41 -10.17 21.49
CA PHE A 3 33.06 -11.38 20.71
C PHE A 3 31.58 -11.86 20.74
N GLU A 4 31.21 -12.57 19.66
CA GLU A 4 29.89 -13.16 19.31
C GLU A 4 29.60 -14.55 19.95
N GLU A 5 29.45 -14.67 21.27
CA GLU A 5 29.14 -16.01 21.86
C GLU A 5 27.98 -16.08 22.86
N HIS A 6 27.05 -15.12 22.90
CA HIS A 6 25.93 -15.15 23.88
C HIS A 6 24.52 -15.15 23.28
N TYR A 7 24.31 -15.86 22.17
CA TYR A 7 22.97 -16.20 21.68
C TYR A 7 22.85 -17.70 21.36
N ARG A 8 22.82 -18.54 22.39
CA ARG A 8 22.19 -19.86 22.33
C ARG A 8 21.17 -19.96 23.45
N PHE A 9 19.90 -19.88 23.09
CA PHE A 9 18.80 -20.19 24.00
C PHE A 9 18.59 -21.70 23.99
N ASP A 10 18.69 -22.31 25.18
CA ASP A 10 18.46 -23.74 25.42
C ASP A 10 16.95 -23.98 25.59
N HIS A 11 16.38 -24.86 24.75
CA HIS A 11 14.96 -25.23 24.78
C HIS A 11 14.66 -26.41 25.72
N SER A 12 15.61 -26.86 26.53
CA SER A 12 15.50 -28.13 27.27
C SER A 12 14.68 -28.08 28.57
N ALA A 13 14.04 -26.96 28.92
CA ALA A 13 13.37 -26.79 30.22
C ALA A 13 11.89 -26.42 30.13
N VAL A 14 11.08 -27.18 29.37
CA VAL A 14 9.63 -27.23 29.62
C VAL A 14 9.14 -28.68 29.46
N ALA A 15 8.88 -29.33 30.58
CA ALA A 15 8.18 -30.61 30.63
C ALA A 15 6.71 -30.42 30.21
N SER A 16 6.30 -31.14 29.17
CA SER A 16 4.92 -31.14 28.66
C SER A 16 4.16 -32.36 29.20
N PRO A 17 2.93 -32.21 29.75
CA PRO A 17 2.15 -33.35 30.18
C PRO A 17 1.51 -34.04 28.98
N ARG A 18 1.88 -35.30 28.76
CA ARG A 18 1.30 -36.22 27.78
C ARG A 18 -0.18 -36.47 28.07
N GLN A 19 -1.05 -36.24 27.08
CA GLN A 19 -2.30 -36.98 26.95
C GLN A 19 -2.16 -38.01 25.82
N THR A 20 -2.40 -39.26 26.19
CA THR A 20 -2.35 -40.48 25.38
C THR A 20 -3.74 -40.75 24.81
N TYR A 21 -3.87 -41.06 23.51
CA TYR A 21 -4.93 -41.90 22.92
C TYR A 21 -4.60 -42.18 21.42
N PRO A 22 -5.16 -43.22 20.78
CA PRO A 22 -4.39 -44.37 20.30
C PRO A 22 -4.36 -44.52 18.77
N ASP A 23 -3.45 -45.40 18.32
CA ASP A 23 -3.17 -45.81 16.94
C ASP A 23 -4.36 -46.33 16.12
N SER A 24 -4.33 -46.08 14.81
CA SER A 24 -4.55 -47.08 13.71
C SER A 24 -4.60 -46.39 12.32
N PRO A 25 -4.41 -47.09 11.18
CA PRO A 25 -3.22 -47.84 10.80
C PRO A 25 -2.70 -47.46 9.38
N ARG A 26 -1.51 -47.98 9.07
CA ARG A 26 -0.80 -47.93 7.77
C ARG A 26 -1.62 -48.49 6.59
N GLN A 27 -1.55 -47.81 5.44
CA GLN A 27 -1.57 -48.40 4.08
C GLN A 27 -0.68 -47.52 3.17
N SER A 28 0.56 -47.93 2.89
CA SER A 28 1.02 -48.74 1.75
C SER A 28 0.92 -48.04 0.37
N SER A 29 2.11 -47.87 -0.18
CA SER A 29 2.57 -47.42 -1.50
C SER A 29 2.01 -48.17 -2.73
N SER A 30 2.33 -47.63 -3.92
CA SER A 30 2.31 -48.23 -5.29
C SER A 30 1.09 -47.78 -6.13
N SER A 31 1.15 -47.43 -7.44
CA SER A 31 2.19 -47.32 -8.48
C SER A 31 1.62 -46.54 -9.68
N ILE A 32 2.49 -45.94 -10.49
CA ILE A 32 2.24 -45.48 -11.88
C ILE A 32 2.23 -46.71 -12.81
N PRO A 33 1.37 -46.82 -13.84
CA PRO A 33 1.72 -46.48 -15.24
C PRO A 33 0.49 -45.90 -16.01
N GLY A 34 0.54 -45.25 -17.17
CA GLY A 34 1.56 -44.96 -18.17
C GLY A 34 0.86 -44.18 -19.31
N THR A 35 1.64 -43.49 -20.12
CA THR A 35 1.23 -42.84 -21.39
C THR A 35 0.94 -43.87 -22.49
N PRO A 36 0.15 -43.50 -23.51
CA PRO A 36 0.77 -43.30 -24.83
C PRO A 36 0.20 -42.12 -25.66
N ARG A 37 1.02 -41.73 -26.66
CA ARG A 37 0.82 -40.81 -27.81
C ARG A 37 -0.48 -41.11 -28.59
N GLU A 38 -1.05 -40.29 -29.48
CA GLU A 38 -0.53 -39.55 -30.65
C GLU A 38 -1.77 -38.93 -31.36
N THR A 39 -1.82 -37.67 -31.83
CA THR A 39 -1.90 -37.18 -33.24
C THR A 39 -2.80 -35.92 -33.26
N SER A 40 -2.31 -34.75 -33.66
CA SER A 40 -2.40 -34.14 -35.00
C SER A 40 -3.82 -33.94 -35.55
N ALA A 41 -4.32 -32.69 -35.59
CA ALA A 41 -5.10 -32.15 -36.72
C ALA A 41 -5.37 -30.64 -36.57
N THR A 42 -4.77 -29.90 -37.50
CA THR A 42 -4.99 -28.50 -37.87
C THR A 42 -6.38 -28.32 -38.48
N PHE A 43 -7.23 -27.40 -38.01
CA PHE A 43 -8.33 -26.86 -38.82
C PHE A 43 -8.69 -25.40 -38.47
N ARG A 44 -8.57 -24.55 -39.49
CA ARG A 44 -9.20 -23.23 -39.72
C ARG A 44 -9.94 -23.38 -41.08
N PRO A 45 -10.78 -22.43 -41.54
CA PRO A 45 -11.88 -21.64 -40.96
C PRO A 45 -13.20 -21.93 -41.76
N PRO A 46 -14.26 -21.08 -41.79
CA PRO A 46 -14.24 -19.95 -42.74
C PRO A 46 -15.01 -18.66 -42.32
N VAL A 47 -14.71 -17.62 -43.10
CA VAL A 47 -15.27 -16.26 -43.18
C VAL A 47 -16.57 -16.25 -44.00
N PRO A 48 -17.43 -15.22 -43.85
CA PRO A 48 -18.13 -14.66 -45.01
C PRO A 48 -17.87 -13.15 -45.20
N LYS A 49 -17.66 -12.78 -46.46
CA LYS A 49 -17.63 -11.42 -47.05
C LYS A 49 -18.88 -11.20 -47.92
N HIS A 50 -19.07 -9.94 -48.32
CA HIS A 50 -20.01 -9.32 -49.29
C HIS A 50 -21.17 -8.55 -48.66
N ASP A 51 -21.58 -7.35 -49.07
CA ASP A 51 -21.01 -6.25 -49.88
C ASP A 51 -22.04 -5.06 -49.82
N PRO A 52 -21.78 -3.88 -50.42
CA PRO A 52 -22.37 -2.59 -50.05
C PRO A 52 -23.62 -2.18 -50.85
N ALA A 53 -24.36 -1.17 -50.37
CA ALA A 53 -25.29 -0.40 -51.20
C ALA A 53 -25.42 1.06 -50.73
N THR A 54 -24.94 1.95 -51.59
CA THR A 54 -25.13 3.41 -51.60
C THR A 54 -26.37 3.72 -52.44
N LEU A 55 -27.28 4.59 -51.99
CA LEU A 55 -28.24 5.29 -52.85
C LEU A 55 -28.49 6.71 -52.33
N ASP A 56 -28.35 7.67 -53.25
CA ASP A 56 -28.51 9.12 -53.10
C ASP A 56 -29.98 9.60 -53.12
N GLY A 57 -30.27 10.59 -52.26
CA GLY A 57 -31.17 11.77 -52.47
C GLY A 57 -32.69 11.60 -52.69
N PRO A 58 -33.52 12.67 -52.57
CA PRO A 58 -33.18 14.08 -52.41
C PRO A 58 -33.95 14.86 -51.30
N SER A 59 -33.52 16.12 -51.19
CA SER A 59 -33.96 17.28 -50.42
C SER A 59 -35.45 17.64 -50.46
N ARG A 60 -35.98 18.09 -49.31
CA ARG A 60 -37.10 19.06 -49.25
C ARG A 60 -36.78 20.20 -48.28
N LEU A 61 -36.92 21.41 -48.82
CA LEU A 61 -36.72 22.69 -48.17
C LEU A 61 -37.93 23.14 -47.34
N ARG A 62 -37.61 23.91 -46.28
CA ARG A 62 -38.38 24.99 -45.64
C ARG A 62 -39.65 24.64 -44.83
N ARG A 63 -39.56 24.87 -43.52
CA ARG A 63 -40.31 25.97 -42.90
C ARG A 63 -39.54 26.65 -41.77
N SER A 64 -39.27 27.92 -42.00
CA SER A 64 -38.75 28.89 -41.04
C SER A 64 -39.80 29.17 -39.96
N ARG A 65 -39.40 29.13 -38.69
CA ARG A 65 -39.93 30.02 -37.64
C ARG A 65 -38.79 30.36 -36.69
N SER A 66 -38.25 31.56 -36.89
CA SER A 66 -37.46 32.30 -35.92
C SER A 66 -38.27 32.55 -34.65
N ASN A 67 -37.71 32.26 -33.49
CA ASN A 67 -37.62 33.23 -32.41
C ASN A 67 -36.45 32.90 -31.49
N SER A 68 -35.64 33.92 -31.31
CA SER A 68 -34.35 33.96 -30.67
C SER A 68 -34.50 34.16 -29.16
N ALA A 69 -33.64 33.53 -28.35
CA ALA A 69 -32.76 34.20 -27.38
C ALA A 69 -32.13 33.19 -26.41
N SER A 70 -30.83 33.38 -26.17
CA SER A 70 -30.01 32.74 -25.12
C SER A 70 -29.53 31.30 -25.33
N SER A 71 -28.50 31.15 -26.16
CA SER A 71 -27.56 30.01 -26.11
C SER A 71 -26.23 30.43 -26.72
N ARG A 72 -25.53 31.37 -26.09
CA ARG A 72 -24.22 31.85 -26.56
C ARG A 72 -23.13 31.94 -25.47
N SER A 73 -23.30 31.36 -24.28
CA SER A 73 -22.26 31.45 -23.24
C SER A 73 -21.38 30.20 -23.05
N SER A 74 -21.41 29.20 -23.93
CA SER A 74 -20.69 27.92 -23.70
C SER A 74 -19.49 27.67 -24.62
N LEU A 75 -19.17 28.57 -25.55
CA LEU A 75 -18.03 28.42 -26.47
C LEU A 75 -16.95 29.51 -26.32
N GLU A 76 -17.24 30.62 -25.65
CA GLU A 76 -16.25 31.68 -25.36
C GLU A 76 -15.22 31.27 -24.28
N GLY A 77 -15.61 30.44 -23.30
CA GLY A 77 -14.75 30.09 -22.16
C GLY A 77 -13.52 29.21 -22.49
N ARG A 78 -13.45 28.62 -23.69
CA ARG A 78 -12.33 27.75 -24.10
C ARG A 78 -11.23 28.51 -24.86
N ARG A 79 -11.51 29.70 -25.42
CA ARG A 79 -10.53 30.46 -26.22
C ARG A 79 -9.69 31.45 -25.41
N GLU A 80 -10.13 31.86 -24.21
CA GLU A 80 -9.36 32.80 -23.38
C GLU A 80 -8.28 32.17 -22.50
N ARG A 81 -8.22 30.82 -22.39
CA ARG A 81 -7.16 30.13 -21.62
C ARG A 81 -5.86 29.93 -22.41
N SER A 82 -5.80 30.36 -23.68
CA SER A 82 -4.73 30.02 -24.62
C SER A 82 -3.50 30.94 -24.61
N THR A 83 -3.44 31.96 -23.75
CA THR A 83 -2.32 32.94 -23.73
C THR A 83 -1.71 33.21 -22.35
N ARG A 84 -2.12 32.50 -21.29
CA ARG A 84 -1.32 32.49 -20.05
C ARG A 84 -0.14 31.57 -20.27
N ALA A 85 1.07 32.13 -20.19
CA ALA A 85 2.29 31.35 -20.05
C ALA A 85 2.08 30.35 -18.91
N LEU A 86 1.95 29.07 -19.24
CA LEU A 86 1.73 28.00 -18.28
C LEU A 86 2.95 27.98 -17.36
N ALA A 87 2.73 28.26 -16.08
CA ALA A 87 3.80 28.22 -15.11
C ALA A 87 4.37 26.79 -15.05
N PRO A 88 5.70 26.62 -14.99
CA PRO A 88 6.27 25.30 -14.77
C PRO A 88 5.70 24.74 -13.45
N PRO A 89 5.34 23.44 -13.42
CA PRO A 89 4.82 22.83 -12.21
C PRO A 89 5.83 23.00 -11.06
N SER A 90 5.39 23.63 -9.96
CA SER A 90 6.24 23.84 -8.77
C SER A 90 6.20 22.61 -7.88
N LEU A 91 7.37 22.21 -7.38
CA LEU A 91 7.52 21.18 -6.35
C LEU A 91 7.10 21.68 -4.95
N ASP A 92 6.95 22.99 -4.77
CA ASP A 92 6.67 23.61 -3.47
C ASP A 92 5.20 23.45 -3.07
N LYS A 93 4.32 23.13 -4.03
CA LYS A 93 2.91 22.86 -3.77
C LYS A 93 2.73 21.36 -3.48
N PRO A 94 2.25 20.98 -2.28
CA PRO A 94 1.96 19.59 -1.98
C PRO A 94 0.86 19.06 -2.91
N LEU A 95 0.97 17.78 -3.30
CA LEU A 95 -0.05 17.14 -4.11
C LEU A 95 -1.41 17.10 -3.37
N PRO A 96 -2.53 17.28 -4.09
CA PRO A 96 -3.85 17.25 -3.46
C PRO A 96 -4.14 15.88 -2.83
N SER A 97 -4.74 15.89 -1.64
CA SER A 97 -5.35 14.67 -1.09
C SER A 97 -6.48 14.21 -2.00
N CYS A 98 -6.53 12.91 -2.30
CA CYS A 98 -7.48 12.38 -3.26
C CYS A 98 -8.78 11.98 -2.55
N PRO A 99 -9.93 12.61 -2.85
CA PRO A 99 -11.20 12.25 -2.23
C PRO A 99 -11.81 10.96 -2.79
N ARG A 100 -11.26 10.42 -3.89
CA ARG A 100 -11.78 9.24 -4.61
C ARG A 100 -10.76 8.10 -4.65
N SER A 101 -10.09 7.84 -3.52
CA SER A 101 -9.14 6.74 -3.37
C SER A 101 -9.81 5.37 -3.18
N SER A 102 -11.11 5.34 -2.88
CA SER A 102 -11.89 4.11 -2.74
C SER A 102 -12.76 3.85 -3.98
N PRO A 103 -12.96 2.58 -4.37
CA PRO A 103 -13.87 2.20 -5.45
C PRO A 103 -15.28 2.76 -5.25
N SER A 104 -15.85 3.36 -6.30
CA SER A 104 -17.18 3.96 -6.31
C SER A 104 -17.76 4.03 -7.72
N SER A 105 -19.05 3.74 -7.86
CA SER A 105 -19.82 3.91 -9.10
C SER A 105 -20.60 5.24 -9.15
N LYS A 106 -20.41 6.12 -8.17
CA LYS A 106 -21.20 7.37 -8.03
C LYS A 106 -20.79 8.49 -8.99
N TYR A 107 -19.65 8.35 -9.67
CA TYR A 107 -19.01 9.44 -10.41
C TYR A 107 -18.85 9.09 -11.88
N ASN A 108 -19.06 10.07 -12.76
CA ASN A 108 -18.97 9.97 -14.23
C ASN A 108 -18.08 11.05 -14.87
N ASP A 109 -17.48 11.92 -14.07
CA ASP A 109 -16.68 13.10 -14.44
C ASP A 109 -15.16 12.80 -14.47
N TRP A 110 -14.78 11.54 -14.69
CA TRP A 110 -13.39 11.09 -14.70
C TRP A 110 -12.61 11.65 -15.90
N TYR A 111 -11.39 12.11 -15.65
CA TYR A 111 -10.40 12.39 -16.68
C TYR A 111 -9.62 11.13 -16.98
N SER A 112 -9.32 10.90 -18.26
CA SER A 112 -8.46 9.80 -18.69
C SER A 112 -7.27 10.30 -19.47
N LEU A 113 -6.16 9.57 -19.32
CA LEU A 113 -4.94 9.80 -20.10
C LEU A 113 -5.19 9.37 -21.56
N LYS A 114 -4.74 10.18 -22.52
CA LYS A 114 -4.94 9.90 -23.95
C LYS A 114 -4.38 8.52 -24.32
N GLY A 115 -5.22 7.66 -24.89
CA GLY A 115 -4.84 6.27 -25.23
C GLY A 115 -5.11 5.26 -24.11
N TYR A 116 -5.33 5.69 -22.87
CA TYR A 116 -5.55 4.83 -21.70
C TYR A 116 -6.90 5.14 -21.08
N ARG A 117 -7.95 4.52 -21.63
CA ARG A 117 -9.31 4.75 -21.15
C ARG A 117 -9.56 4.16 -19.76
N ASN A 118 -8.72 3.24 -19.28
CA ASN A 118 -8.85 2.64 -17.95
C ASN A 118 -8.09 3.41 -16.87
N PHE A 119 -7.31 4.42 -17.27
CA PHE A 119 -6.62 5.30 -16.35
C PHE A 119 -7.56 6.44 -15.95
N ASP A 120 -8.10 6.39 -14.74
CA ASP A 120 -9.12 7.30 -14.23
C ASP A 120 -8.54 8.27 -13.20
N ILE A 121 -8.69 9.57 -13.46
CA ILE A 121 -8.30 10.65 -12.55
C ILE A 121 -9.54 11.45 -12.17
N CYS A 122 -9.76 11.64 -10.86
CA CYS A 122 -10.84 12.50 -10.37
C CYS A 122 -10.53 13.99 -10.64
N PRO A 123 -11.56 14.85 -10.80
CA PRO A 123 -11.35 16.28 -11.07
C PRO A 123 -10.43 16.97 -10.05
N THR A 124 -10.55 16.66 -8.76
CA THR A 124 -9.68 17.24 -7.71
C THR A 124 -8.19 16.95 -7.94
N CYS A 125 -7.85 15.73 -8.34
CA CYS A 125 -6.47 15.37 -8.65
C CYS A 125 -6.02 16.00 -9.97
N TYR A 126 -6.91 16.04 -10.97
CA TYR A 126 -6.62 16.64 -12.27
C TYR A 126 -6.34 18.15 -12.16
N GLU A 127 -7.25 18.90 -11.53
CA GLU A 127 -7.12 20.33 -11.30
C GLU A 127 -5.90 20.65 -10.42
N GLY A 128 -5.67 19.85 -9.38
CA GLY A 128 -4.59 20.10 -8.45
C GLY A 128 -3.18 19.75 -8.98
N ALA A 129 -3.06 18.83 -9.93
CA ALA A 129 -1.77 18.34 -10.42
C ALA A 129 -1.49 18.66 -11.89
N PHE A 130 -2.49 18.66 -12.79
CA PHE A 130 -2.26 18.63 -14.25
C PHE A 130 -2.83 19.84 -15.01
N ALA A 131 -3.99 20.36 -14.61
CA ALA A 131 -4.78 21.31 -15.42
C ALA A 131 -4.07 22.63 -15.75
N ASP A 132 -3.15 23.08 -14.90
CA ASP A 132 -2.39 24.32 -15.09
C ASP A 132 -0.95 24.03 -15.58
N THR A 133 -0.71 22.85 -16.16
CA THR A 133 0.60 22.44 -16.69
C THR A 133 0.54 22.25 -18.21
N PRO A 134 1.69 22.25 -18.91
CA PRO A 134 1.76 21.91 -20.34
C PRO A 134 1.22 20.50 -20.66
N PHE A 135 1.09 19.63 -19.66
CA PHE A 135 0.61 18.26 -19.82
C PHE A 135 -0.91 18.12 -19.84
N ASP A 136 -1.65 19.19 -19.56
CA ASP A 136 -3.11 19.24 -19.63
C ASP A 136 -3.67 18.60 -20.91
N ILE A 137 -2.98 18.86 -22.03
CA ILE A 137 -3.32 18.35 -23.36
C ILE A 137 -3.37 16.82 -23.43
N HIS A 138 -2.78 16.09 -22.50
CA HIS A 138 -2.78 14.62 -22.47
C HIS A 138 -4.00 14.03 -21.76
N PHE A 139 -4.88 14.85 -21.19
CA PHE A 139 -6.05 14.39 -20.48
C PHE A 139 -7.34 14.78 -21.20
N SER A 140 -8.36 13.94 -21.06
CA SER A 140 -9.70 14.23 -21.58
C SER A 140 -10.75 13.43 -20.82
N GLN A 141 -11.95 14.00 -20.68
CA GLN A 141 -13.10 13.28 -20.13
C GLN A 141 -13.74 12.40 -21.20
N ALA A 142 -13.12 11.26 -21.50
CA ALA A 142 -13.53 10.40 -22.60
C ALA A 142 -14.84 9.61 -22.32
N ARG A 143 -15.41 9.71 -21.11
CA ARG A 143 -16.40 8.78 -20.58
C ARG A 143 -17.64 9.43 -19.93
N LEU A 144 -17.87 10.72 -20.14
CA LEU A 144 -19.03 11.45 -19.57
C LEU A 144 -20.39 10.77 -19.85
N TYR A 145 -20.48 10.03 -20.96
CA TYR A 145 -21.70 9.39 -21.43
C TYR A 145 -21.74 7.86 -21.19
N ASP A 146 -20.69 7.30 -20.59
CA ASP A 146 -20.65 5.88 -20.26
C ASP A 146 -21.51 5.60 -19.01
N ARG A 147 -22.05 4.39 -18.90
CA ARG A 147 -22.69 3.95 -17.66
C ARG A 147 -21.67 3.96 -16.52
N PRO A 148 -21.99 4.54 -15.35
CA PRO A 148 -21.07 4.54 -14.22
C PRO A 148 -20.72 3.11 -13.80
N THR A 149 -19.43 2.78 -13.85
CA THR A 149 -18.88 1.53 -13.31
C THR A 149 -18.10 1.84 -12.04
N GLU A 150 -17.90 0.84 -11.19
CA GLU A 150 -17.08 0.99 -9.99
C GLU A 150 -15.63 1.32 -10.38
N ARG A 151 -15.15 2.48 -9.91
CA ARG A 151 -13.84 3.06 -10.26
C ARG A 151 -13.21 3.74 -9.05
N LEU A 152 -11.89 3.87 -9.09
CA LEU A 152 -11.12 4.66 -8.14
C LEU A 152 -10.14 5.55 -8.92
N CYS A 153 -9.67 6.63 -8.30
CA CYS A 153 -8.70 7.52 -8.91
C CYS A 153 -7.31 6.86 -8.92
N ASP A 154 -6.73 6.57 -10.08
CA ASP A 154 -5.38 6.01 -10.21
C ASP A 154 -4.31 6.93 -9.63
N PHE A 155 -4.55 8.25 -9.64
CA PHE A 155 -3.68 9.22 -8.99
C PHE A 155 -3.75 9.20 -7.46
N SER A 156 -4.57 8.32 -6.87
CA SER A 156 -4.47 7.99 -5.43
C SER A 156 -3.29 7.05 -5.14
N SER A 157 -2.81 6.30 -6.13
CA SER A 157 -1.68 5.39 -6.01
C SER A 157 -0.38 6.15 -5.75
N PRO A 158 0.41 5.78 -4.72
CA PRO A 158 1.73 6.34 -4.48
C PRO A 158 2.69 6.18 -5.66
N TRP A 159 2.57 5.07 -6.42
CA TRP A 159 3.39 4.85 -7.61
C TRP A 159 3.14 5.94 -8.68
N MET A 160 1.87 6.25 -8.95
CA MET A 160 1.49 7.29 -9.92
C MET A 160 1.90 8.70 -9.46
N ARG A 161 1.72 8.98 -8.16
CA ARG A 161 2.15 10.25 -7.58
C ARG A 161 3.67 10.42 -7.63
N LEU A 162 4.43 9.36 -7.35
CA LEU A 162 5.89 9.40 -7.44
C LEU A 162 6.36 9.62 -8.89
N ALA A 163 5.77 8.92 -9.86
CA ALA A 163 6.07 9.14 -11.28
C ALA A 163 5.83 10.59 -11.70
N TRP A 164 4.75 11.20 -11.22
CA TRP A 164 4.48 12.62 -11.45
C TRP A 164 5.49 13.54 -10.78
N LEU A 165 5.81 13.32 -9.50
CA LEU A 165 6.83 14.09 -8.78
C LEU A 165 8.19 14.02 -9.47
N LEU A 166 8.60 12.85 -9.96
CA LEU A 166 9.84 12.68 -10.72
C LEU A 166 9.77 13.38 -12.09
N THR A 167 8.61 13.35 -12.75
CA THR A 167 8.39 14.08 -14.02
C THR A 167 8.63 15.58 -13.84
N ILE A 168 8.07 16.17 -12.77
CA ILE A 168 8.29 17.59 -12.43
C ILE A 168 9.75 17.82 -12.03
N LYS A 169 10.27 17.04 -11.06
CA LYS A 169 11.61 17.24 -10.48
C LYS A 169 12.71 17.17 -11.54
N GLN A 170 12.58 16.25 -12.48
CA GLN A 170 13.53 16.05 -13.58
C GLN A 170 13.20 16.92 -14.81
N ARG A 171 12.18 17.78 -14.74
CA ARG A 171 11.72 18.64 -15.84
C ARG A 171 11.54 17.88 -17.16
N ARG A 172 10.98 16.67 -17.09
CA ARG A 172 10.72 15.85 -18.27
C ARG A 172 9.74 16.59 -19.17
N GLN A 173 9.89 16.42 -20.48
CA GLN A 173 9.01 17.05 -21.49
C GLN A 173 7.81 16.16 -21.86
N SER A 174 7.67 15.00 -21.21
CA SER A 174 6.65 14.01 -21.54
C SER A 174 6.17 13.26 -20.31
N LEU A 175 4.92 12.79 -20.36
CA LEU A 175 4.31 11.94 -19.32
C LEU A 175 4.70 10.46 -19.44
N GLN A 176 5.86 10.15 -20.04
CA GLN A 176 6.25 8.76 -20.35
C GLN A 176 6.27 7.85 -19.11
N LEU A 177 6.62 8.37 -17.92
CA LEU A 177 6.53 7.60 -16.69
C LEU A 177 5.10 7.20 -16.36
N LEU A 178 4.13 8.12 -16.45
CA LEU A 178 2.72 7.81 -16.19
C LEU A 178 2.17 6.81 -17.21
N TYR A 179 2.53 6.96 -18.49
CA TYR A 179 2.17 5.99 -19.52
C TYR A 179 2.71 4.60 -19.20
N ALA A 180 4.00 4.49 -18.86
CA ALA A 180 4.61 3.21 -18.52
C ALA A 180 3.96 2.54 -17.30
N LEU A 181 3.58 3.30 -16.28
CA LEU A 181 2.87 2.72 -15.12
C LEU A 181 1.43 2.34 -15.47
N ALA A 182 0.74 3.09 -16.33
CA ALA A 182 -0.59 2.75 -16.80
C ALA A 182 -0.56 1.44 -17.61
N ASP A 183 0.44 1.26 -18.49
CA ASP A 183 0.68 0.00 -19.20
C ASP A 183 0.87 -1.18 -18.25
N ILE A 184 1.67 -0.99 -17.19
CA ILE A 184 1.89 -2.04 -16.19
C ILE A 184 0.59 -2.35 -15.46
N ALA A 185 -0.20 -1.34 -15.09
CA ALA A 185 -1.47 -1.54 -14.39
C ALA A 185 -2.52 -2.26 -15.25
N ASP A 186 -2.56 -2.00 -16.56
CA ASP A 186 -3.47 -2.67 -17.50
C ASP A 186 -2.99 -4.09 -17.87
N GLY A 187 -1.67 -4.34 -17.92
CA GLY A 187 -1.08 -5.60 -18.40
C GLY A 187 -0.68 -6.61 -17.32
N GLU A 188 -0.28 -6.15 -16.13
CA GLU A 188 0.14 -7.02 -15.02
C GLU A 188 -1.01 -7.37 -14.09
N ARG A 189 -0.87 -8.50 -13.39
CA ARG A 189 -1.77 -8.79 -12.26
C ARG A 189 -1.50 -7.77 -11.15
N PRO A 190 -2.55 -7.19 -10.53
CA PRO A 190 -2.36 -6.21 -9.46
C PRO A 190 -1.62 -6.83 -8.27
N CYS A 191 -0.89 -5.99 -7.54
CA CYS A 191 -0.26 -6.40 -6.28
C CYS A 191 -1.31 -7.00 -5.33
N PRO A 192 -1.03 -8.15 -4.67
CA PRO A 192 -2.00 -8.79 -3.78
C PRO A 192 -2.27 -7.96 -2.50
N GLY A 193 -1.49 -6.91 -2.25
CA GLY A 193 -1.66 -6.02 -1.11
C GLY A 193 -1.42 -6.75 0.21
N ASP A 194 -2.36 -6.63 1.14
CA ASP A 194 -2.34 -7.29 2.45
C ASP A 194 -2.80 -8.76 2.42
N ARG A 195 -3.00 -9.33 1.23
CA ARG A 195 -3.40 -10.73 1.07
C ARG A 195 -2.18 -11.60 0.78
N GLU A 196 -2.02 -12.66 1.55
CA GLU A 196 -1.06 -13.71 1.22
C GLU A 196 -1.46 -14.37 -0.09
N ALA A 197 -0.51 -14.42 -1.03
CA ALA A 197 -0.72 -15.05 -2.31
C ALA A 197 0.27 -16.19 -2.50
N SER A 198 -0.22 -17.27 -3.11
CA SER A 198 0.59 -18.45 -3.36
C SER A 198 1.40 -18.33 -4.65
N SER A 199 2.52 -19.05 -4.65
CA SER A 199 3.50 -19.09 -5.74
C SER A 199 2.98 -19.72 -7.03
N ASP A 200 1.82 -20.40 -6.98
CA ASP A 200 1.09 -20.89 -8.14
C ASP A 200 0.42 -19.76 -8.95
N ARG A 201 0.07 -18.65 -8.29
CA ARG A 201 -0.68 -17.53 -8.88
C ARG A 201 0.17 -16.31 -9.17
N ILE A 202 1.27 -16.14 -8.44
CA ILE A 202 2.13 -14.96 -8.48
C ILE A 202 3.59 -15.39 -8.63
N ASN A 203 4.29 -14.75 -9.57
CA ASN A 203 5.73 -14.83 -9.66
C ASN A 203 6.35 -13.89 -8.61
N TRP A 204 7.08 -14.49 -7.67
CA TRP A 204 7.76 -13.77 -6.61
C TRP A 204 9.21 -13.46 -7.01
N TYR A 205 9.64 -12.25 -6.67
CA TYR A 205 10.98 -11.74 -6.88
C TYR A 205 11.60 -11.40 -5.53
N GLY A 206 12.91 -11.54 -5.42
CA GLY A 206 13.67 -11.11 -4.27
C GLY A 206 14.85 -10.27 -4.69
N ILE A 207 15.71 -9.96 -3.73
CA ILE A 207 16.99 -9.31 -3.99
C ILE A 207 18.13 -10.23 -3.53
N PRO A 208 19.00 -10.70 -4.43
CA PRO A 208 20.15 -11.51 -4.06
C PRO A 208 21.20 -10.64 -3.36
N ASP A 209 21.79 -11.14 -2.27
CA ASP A 209 22.98 -10.51 -1.72
C ASP A 209 24.15 -10.68 -2.70
N GLN A 210 24.89 -9.60 -2.91
CA GLN A 210 26.06 -9.60 -3.77
C GLN A 210 27.21 -10.43 -3.20
N ARG A 211 27.20 -10.76 -1.89
CA ARG A 211 28.24 -11.55 -1.22
C ARG A 211 28.17 -13.05 -1.54
N ASP A 212 26.97 -13.62 -1.46
CA ASP A 212 26.74 -15.08 -1.56
C ASP A 212 25.74 -15.46 -2.69
N GLY A 213 25.10 -14.48 -3.32
CA GLY A 213 24.07 -14.68 -4.34
C GLY A 213 22.72 -15.12 -3.77
N ILE A 214 22.57 -15.23 -2.46
CA ILE A 214 21.37 -15.74 -1.80
C ILE A 214 20.37 -14.60 -1.62
N HIS A 215 19.11 -14.84 -1.99
CA HIS A 215 18.03 -13.87 -1.79
C HIS A 215 17.82 -13.56 -0.31
N VAL A 216 17.56 -12.29 0.01
CA VAL A 216 17.16 -11.88 1.35
C VAL A 216 15.91 -12.66 1.78
N ALA A 217 16.04 -13.42 2.87
CA ALA A 217 14.94 -14.22 3.43
C ALA A 217 13.74 -13.32 3.82
N ASN A 218 12.52 -13.87 3.76
CA ASN A 218 11.27 -13.17 4.09
C ASN A 218 11.05 -11.84 3.34
N PHE A 219 11.71 -11.66 2.20
CA PHE A 219 11.56 -10.51 1.33
C PHE A 219 11.13 -10.96 -0.06
N ALA A 220 9.86 -10.70 -0.40
CA ALA A 220 9.26 -11.12 -1.65
C ALA A 220 8.45 -9.99 -2.26
N ILE A 221 8.67 -9.71 -3.54
CA ILE A 221 8.00 -8.66 -4.30
C ILE A 221 7.22 -9.32 -5.44
N CYS A 222 5.99 -8.87 -5.68
CA CYS A 222 5.20 -9.34 -6.82
C CYS A 222 5.70 -8.77 -8.15
N SER A 223 5.36 -9.41 -9.29
CA SER A 223 5.78 -8.93 -10.62
C SER A 223 5.38 -7.48 -10.89
N CYS A 224 4.16 -7.09 -10.51
CA CYS A 224 3.67 -5.71 -10.69
C CYS A 224 4.58 -4.68 -10.02
N ASP A 225 4.88 -4.84 -8.72
CA ASP A 225 5.71 -3.86 -8.01
C ASP A 225 7.17 -3.86 -8.52
N VAL A 226 7.72 -5.01 -8.94
CA VAL A 226 9.05 -5.02 -9.62
C VAL A 226 9.01 -4.22 -10.91
N ARG A 227 7.98 -4.39 -11.75
CA ARG A 227 7.87 -3.63 -13.00
C ARG A 227 7.67 -2.13 -12.75
N MET A 228 6.92 -1.77 -11.71
CA MET A 228 6.78 -0.37 -11.29
C MET A 228 8.14 0.22 -10.90
N ILE A 229 8.95 -0.50 -10.10
CA ILE A 229 10.33 -0.10 -9.75
C ILE A 229 11.17 0.10 -11.02
N GLU A 230 11.20 -0.88 -11.91
CA GLU A 230 12.05 -0.86 -13.11
C GLU A 230 11.64 0.21 -14.15
N ALA A 231 10.37 0.63 -14.11
CA ALA A 231 9.87 1.74 -14.91
C ALA A 231 10.27 3.10 -14.30
N ILE A 232 10.15 3.26 -12.99
CA ILE A 232 10.42 4.52 -12.28
C ILE A 232 11.92 4.75 -12.08
N PHE A 233 12.67 3.68 -11.79
CA PHE A 233 14.09 3.68 -11.44
C PHE A 233 14.90 2.83 -12.45
N PRO A 234 15.27 3.39 -13.61
CA PRO A 234 15.92 2.63 -14.67
C PRO A 234 17.24 1.97 -14.25
N THR A 235 17.97 2.55 -13.29
CA THR A 235 19.25 1.99 -12.81
C THR A 235 19.07 0.74 -11.96
N MET A 236 17.85 0.47 -11.48
CA MET A 236 17.50 -0.67 -10.64
C MET A 236 17.09 -1.92 -11.44
N ARG A 237 17.06 -1.83 -12.78
CA ARG A 237 16.69 -2.95 -13.66
C ARG A 237 17.58 -4.16 -13.45
N GLY A 238 16.96 -5.32 -13.27
CA GLY A 238 17.65 -6.59 -13.09
C GLY A 238 18.27 -6.82 -11.70
N TYR A 239 18.15 -5.88 -10.75
CA TYR A 239 18.58 -6.11 -9.37
C TYR A 239 17.59 -7.00 -8.60
N PHE A 240 16.30 -6.90 -8.92
CA PHE A 240 15.28 -7.78 -8.38
C PHE A 240 15.13 -8.99 -9.30
N THR A 241 15.50 -10.16 -8.82
CA THR A 241 15.50 -11.39 -9.62
C THR A 241 14.46 -12.37 -9.10
N ARG A 242 13.96 -13.23 -9.99
CA ARG A 242 12.92 -14.21 -9.64
C ARG A 242 13.43 -15.12 -8.52
N LEU A 243 12.60 -15.34 -7.51
CA LEU A 243 12.93 -16.28 -6.45
C LEU A 243 13.03 -17.70 -7.05
N PRO A 244 14.10 -18.44 -6.76
CA PRO A 244 14.22 -19.82 -7.21
C PRO A 244 13.15 -20.71 -6.55
N PRO A 245 12.64 -21.76 -7.23
CA PRO A 245 11.58 -22.61 -6.70
C PRO A 245 11.91 -23.24 -5.34
N SER A 246 13.19 -23.52 -5.07
CA SER A 246 13.68 -24.07 -3.80
C SER A 246 13.57 -23.09 -2.62
N HIS A 247 13.55 -21.78 -2.88
CA HIS A 247 13.45 -20.73 -1.86
C HIS A 247 12.13 -19.95 -1.94
N GLN A 248 11.20 -20.41 -2.78
CA GLN A 248 9.92 -19.74 -2.96
C GLN A 248 8.97 -20.12 -1.83
N PRO A 249 8.47 -19.15 -1.04
CA PRO A 249 7.53 -19.48 0.02
C PRO A 249 6.23 -20.03 -0.57
N THR A 250 5.54 -20.92 0.14
CA THR A 250 4.24 -21.44 -0.31
C THR A 250 3.20 -20.34 -0.45
N LYS A 251 3.27 -19.34 0.44
CA LYS A 251 2.50 -18.09 0.44
C LYS A 251 3.39 -16.95 0.90
N SER A 252 3.26 -15.78 0.27
CA SER A 252 3.97 -14.56 0.67
C SER A 252 3.06 -13.34 0.61
N LEU A 253 3.42 -12.32 1.38
CA LEU A 253 2.95 -10.95 1.21
C LEU A 253 3.95 -10.17 0.37
N CYS A 254 3.48 -9.20 -0.43
CA CYS A 254 4.40 -8.31 -1.11
C CYS A 254 5.06 -7.35 -0.10
N SER A 255 6.40 -7.37 -0.06
CA SER A 255 7.21 -6.47 0.77
C SER A 255 7.10 -5.00 0.35
N LEU A 256 6.64 -4.73 -0.88
CA LEU A 256 6.39 -3.39 -1.42
C LEU A 256 4.89 -3.05 -1.55
N ARG A 257 4.01 -3.74 -0.82
CA ARG A 257 2.61 -3.33 -0.77
C ARG A 257 2.48 -1.92 -0.18
N ILE A 258 1.65 -1.09 -0.81
CA ILE A 258 1.42 0.31 -0.43
C ILE A 258 0.91 0.47 1.02
N ALA A 259 0.17 -0.51 1.53
CA ALA A 259 -0.33 -0.49 2.90
C ALA A 259 0.76 -0.67 3.96
N SER A 260 1.93 -1.19 3.59
CA SER A 260 3.02 -1.43 4.53
C SER A 260 3.67 -0.12 4.99
N ARG A 261 4.05 -0.05 6.27
CA ARG A 261 4.82 1.11 6.77
C ARG A 261 6.27 1.11 6.28
N ARG A 262 6.75 -0.03 5.76
CA ARG A 262 8.08 -0.17 5.15
C ARG A 262 8.13 0.39 3.75
N PHE A 263 7.00 0.44 3.05
CA PHE A 263 6.91 0.89 1.66
C PHE A 263 7.54 2.27 1.43
N PRO A 264 7.20 3.33 2.21
CA PRO A 264 7.86 4.63 2.03
C PRO A 264 9.38 4.56 2.25
N LYS A 265 9.86 3.85 3.28
CA LYS A 265 11.30 3.72 3.55
C LYS A 265 12.05 3.02 2.42
N TYR A 266 11.45 1.96 1.87
CA TYR A 266 12.01 1.25 0.73
C TYR A 266 12.02 2.15 -0.51
N LEU A 267 10.91 2.84 -0.81
CA LEU A 267 10.84 3.74 -1.95
C LEU A 267 11.81 4.91 -1.84
N ASP A 268 11.89 5.55 -0.68
CA ASP A 268 12.77 6.71 -0.44
C ASP A 268 14.23 6.33 -0.70
N LEU A 269 14.67 5.17 -0.19
CA LEU A 269 16.03 4.67 -0.45
C LEU A 269 16.23 4.31 -1.92
N LEU A 270 15.23 3.73 -2.61
CA LEU A 270 15.34 3.44 -4.04
C LEU A 270 15.44 4.72 -4.89
N VAL A 271 14.67 5.76 -4.54
CA VAL A 271 14.76 7.09 -5.18
C VAL A 271 16.15 7.68 -4.99
N GLU A 272 16.70 7.60 -3.78
CA GLU A 272 18.04 8.10 -3.45
C GLU A 272 19.12 7.36 -4.26
N LEU A 273 19.10 6.02 -4.23
CA LEU A 273 20.07 5.18 -4.94
C LEU A 273 20.03 5.39 -6.46
N ASP A 274 18.83 5.53 -7.04
CA ASP A 274 18.67 5.80 -8.47
C ASP A 274 19.18 7.19 -8.85
N ALA A 275 18.90 8.21 -8.04
CA ALA A 275 19.40 9.56 -8.27
C ALA A 275 20.94 9.64 -8.17
N GLU A 276 21.52 8.99 -7.15
CA GLU A 276 22.98 8.87 -6.99
C GLU A 276 23.61 8.18 -8.20
N ALA A 277 23.08 7.01 -8.58
CA ALA A 277 23.56 6.24 -9.73
C ALA A 277 23.50 7.03 -11.05
N GLN A 278 22.41 7.76 -11.30
CA GLN A 278 22.26 8.58 -12.50
C GLN A 278 23.24 9.76 -12.52
N SER A 279 23.42 10.45 -11.39
CA SER A 279 24.33 11.60 -11.30
C SER A 279 25.79 11.24 -11.48
N LEU A 280 26.20 10.07 -10.99
CA LEU A 280 27.57 9.56 -11.10
C LEU A 280 27.81 8.74 -12.37
N ALA A 281 26.75 8.42 -13.13
CA ALA A 281 26.78 7.46 -14.23
C ALA A 281 27.36 6.09 -13.82
N LEU A 282 27.05 5.65 -12.59
CA LEU A 282 27.51 4.39 -12.00
C LEU A 282 26.33 3.45 -11.73
N ARG A 283 26.66 2.20 -11.38
CA ARG A 283 25.66 1.26 -10.87
C ARG A 283 25.23 1.63 -9.44
N PRO A 284 23.95 1.46 -9.08
CA PRO A 284 23.48 1.77 -7.74
C PRO A 284 24.16 0.86 -6.70
N ASN A 285 24.54 1.46 -5.58
CA ASN A 285 25.07 0.72 -4.43
C ASN A 285 23.93 0.03 -3.67
N ILE A 286 23.51 -1.12 -4.19
CA ILE A 286 22.34 -1.85 -3.69
C ILE A 286 22.53 -2.42 -2.28
N ALA A 287 23.76 -2.49 -1.77
CA ALA A 287 24.06 -3.02 -0.44
C ALA A 287 23.27 -2.29 0.67
N ARG A 288 23.03 -0.98 0.52
CA ARG A 288 22.20 -0.19 1.45
C ARG A 288 20.76 -0.71 1.49
N PHE A 289 20.18 -1.02 0.34
CA PHE A 289 18.82 -1.57 0.25
C PHE A 289 18.74 -3.01 0.78
N ILE A 290 19.75 -3.84 0.47
CA ILE A 290 19.85 -5.21 0.99
C ILE A 290 19.88 -5.19 2.52
N GLN A 291 20.68 -4.30 3.12
CA GLN A 291 20.75 -4.14 4.57
C GLN A 291 19.38 -3.74 5.14
N LEU A 292 18.74 -2.72 4.56
CA LEU A 292 17.41 -2.27 5.00
C LEU A 292 16.35 -3.38 4.90
N ALA A 293 16.38 -4.18 3.83
CA ALA A 293 15.49 -5.34 3.65
C ALA A 293 15.75 -6.41 4.71
N ARG A 294 17.02 -6.74 5.00
CA ARG A 294 17.42 -7.71 6.04
C ARG A 294 17.00 -7.29 7.43
N ASP A 295 17.25 -6.03 7.78
CA ASP A 295 16.87 -5.48 9.09
C ASP A 295 15.35 -5.54 9.30
N SER A 296 14.57 -5.59 8.23
CA SER A 296 13.12 -5.71 8.27
C SER A 296 12.61 -7.15 8.15
N ALA A 297 13.39 -8.06 7.58
CA ALA A 297 12.95 -9.40 7.15
C ALA A 297 12.37 -10.25 8.30
N PHE A 298 12.91 -10.11 9.51
CA PHE A 298 12.52 -10.90 10.67
C PHE A 298 11.70 -10.11 11.70
N LYS A 299 11.61 -8.80 11.54
CA LYS A 299 10.80 -7.96 12.41
C LYS A 299 9.33 -8.14 12.04
N GLY A 300 8.47 -8.31 13.03
CA GLY A 300 7.03 -8.27 12.79
C GLY A 300 6.60 -6.86 12.39
N GLU A 301 5.81 -6.71 11.33
CA GLU A 301 5.29 -5.38 10.97
C GLU A 301 4.45 -4.80 12.13
N CYS A 302 4.58 -3.49 12.33
CA CYS A 302 3.76 -2.73 13.24
C CYS A 302 2.28 -2.92 12.90
N ALA A 303 1.57 -3.63 13.77
CA ALA A 303 0.14 -3.89 13.61
C ALA A 303 -0.76 -2.71 13.99
N ARG A 304 -0.17 -1.53 14.21
CA ARG A 304 -0.87 -0.28 14.53
C ARG A 304 -1.74 -0.43 15.78
N ASP A 305 -3.02 -0.09 15.67
CA ASP A 305 -4.07 -0.17 16.70
C ASP A 305 -4.63 -1.57 16.89
N LYS A 306 -4.29 -2.52 16.02
CA LYS A 306 -4.72 -3.90 16.21
C LYS A 306 -4.09 -4.45 17.48
N ALA A 307 -4.93 -4.67 18.48
CA ALA A 307 -4.51 -5.24 19.75
C ALA A 307 -4.27 -6.74 19.64
N TYR A 308 -3.25 -7.22 20.34
CA TYR A 308 -2.89 -8.63 20.46
C TYR A 308 -2.78 -9.01 21.92
N LEU A 309 -3.25 -10.22 22.24
CA LEU A 309 -3.09 -10.84 23.55
C LEU A 309 -1.76 -11.60 23.60
N ARG A 310 -1.06 -11.49 24.73
CA ARG A 310 0.18 -12.24 25.01
C ARG A 310 1.24 -12.11 23.93
N LYS A 311 1.25 -10.97 23.22
CA LYS A 311 2.32 -10.61 22.29
C LYS A 311 3.43 -9.92 23.07
N PRO A 312 4.71 -10.18 22.77
CA PRO A 312 5.80 -9.45 23.40
C PRO A 312 5.92 -8.03 22.85
N TRP A 313 6.19 -7.07 23.74
CA TRP A 313 6.31 -5.63 23.45
C TRP A 313 7.53 -5.04 24.15
N HIS A 314 8.04 -3.91 23.62
CA HIS A 314 8.82 -2.98 24.43
C HIS A 314 7.84 -2.11 25.23
N PHE A 315 8.15 -1.87 26.50
CA PHE A 315 7.39 -0.96 27.36
C PHE A 315 8.30 -0.39 28.44
N ILE A 316 7.82 0.61 29.18
CA ILE A 316 8.51 1.10 30.38
C ILE A 316 7.91 0.35 31.58
N PRO A 317 8.69 -0.34 32.43
CA PRO A 317 8.13 -1.09 33.56
C PRO A 317 7.26 -0.27 34.52
N ALA A 318 7.57 1.02 34.70
CA ALA A 318 6.77 1.96 35.49
C ALA A 318 5.55 2.56 34.74
N LEU A 319 5.36 2.19 33.47
CA LEU A 319 4.29 2.63 32.56
C LEU A 319 3.98 1.51 31.53
N PRO A 320 3.42 0.36 31.97
CA PRO A 320 3.10 -0.76 31.08
C PRO A 320 2.02 -0.43 30.03
N GLU A 321 1.24 0.65 30.21
CA GLU A 321 0.26 1.13 29.24
C GLU A 321 0.89 1.68 27.96
N LEU A 322 2.18 2.02 27.99
CA LEU A 322 2.94 2.47 26.82
C LEU A 322 3.67 1.30 26.16
N THR A 323 2.95 0.55 25.34
CA THR A 323 3.48 -0.58 24.56
C THR A 323 3.96 -0.15 23.19
N VAL A 324 5.13 -0.64 22.77
CA VAL A 324 5.80 -0.28 21.52
C VAL A 324 6.29 -1.55 20.82
N CYS A 325 5.92 -1.73 19.55
CA CYS A 325 6.44 -2.84 18.75
C CYS A 325 7.90 -2.59 18.34
N GLU A 326 8.61 -3.65 17.97
CA GLU A 326 10.02 -3.61 17.53
C GLU A 326 10.28 -2.55 16.45
N GLU A 327 9.45 -2.47 15.39
CA GLU A 327 9.62 -1.45 14.34
C GLU A 327 9.53 -0.01 14.87
N CYS A 328 8.53 0.28 15.73
CA CYS A 328 8.39 1.63 16.27
C CYS A 328 9.44 1.93 17.34
N TYR A 329 9.97 0.91 18.01
CA TYR A 329 11.09 1.06 18.93
C TYR A 329 12.33 1.51 18.16
N ASP A 330 12.69 0.81 17.09
CA ASP A 330 13.84 1.14 16.25
C ASP A 330 13.72 2.48 15.54
N ASP A 331 12.49 2.86 15.15
CA ASP A 331 12.23 4.12 14.45
C ASP A 331 12.22 5.35 15.36
N VAL A 332 11.81 5.19 16.63
CA VAL A 332 11.45 6.32 17.49
C VAL A 332 12.20 6.31 18.82
N VAL A 333 12.28 5.16 19.50
CA VAL A 333 12.86 5.06 20.83
C VAL A 333 14.38 4.91 20.74
N TRP A 334 14.86 4.00 19.89
CA TRP A 334 16.29 3.73 19.72
C TRP A 334 17.09 4.97 19.25
N PRO A 335 16.65 5.76 18.26
CA PRO A 335 17.37 6.98 17.87
C PRO A 335 17.37 8.01 19.01
N ALA A 336 16.26 8.14 19.75
CA ALA A 336 16.20 9.02 20.91
C ALA A 336 17.20 8.63 22.01
N MET A 337 17.40 7.32 22.25
CA MET A 337 18.45 6.82 23.16
C MET A 337 19.85 7.28 22.75
N GLN A 338 20.14 7.27 21.45
CA GLN A 338 21.47 7.63 20.91
C GLN A 338 21.78 9.13 21.07
N THR A 339 20.77 10.00 20.97
CA THR A 339 20.97 11.45 21.13
C THR A 339 21.28 11.88 22.56
N GLN A 340 20.99 11.03 23.56
CA GLN A 340 21.21 11.27 24.99
C GLN A 340 20.60 12.57 25.56
N LYS A 341 19.59 13.15 24.89
CA LYS A 341 18.93 14.40 25.32
C LYS A 341 17.96 14.23 26.49
N SER A 342 17.50 13.01 26.75
CA SER A 342 16.50 12.67 27.76
C SER A 342 16.82 11.32 28.37
N SER A 343 16.40 11.14 29.62
CA SER A 343 16.52 9.88 30.35
C SER A 343 15.41 8.88 29.96
N LEU A 344 14.27 9.35 29.45
CA LEU A 344 13.07 8.54 29.17
C LEU A 344 13.29 7.35 28.23
N PRO A 345 14.02 7.45 27.09
CA PRO A 345 14.21 6.32 26.19
C PRO A 345 14.90 5.13 26.85
N ARG A 346 15.75 5.38 27.86
CA ARG A 346 16.49 4.34 28.60
C ARG A 346 15.62 3.60 29.62
N LEU A 347 14.40 4.09 29.89
CA LEU A 347 13.45 3.43 30.78
C LEU A 347 12.72 2.25 30.12
N PHE A 348 12.80 2.13 28.79
CA PHE A 348 12.21 1.00 28.08
C PHE A 348 12.97 -0.31 28.37
N THR A 349 12.24 -1.41 28.32
CA THR A 349 12.84 -2.75 28.32
C THR A 349 13.77 -2.92 27.11
N LYS A 350 14.97 -3.45 27.34
CA LYS A 350 15.97 -3.69 26.29
C LYS A 350 15.54 -4.77 25.28
N ALA A 351 14.72 -5.72 25.72
CA ALA A 351 14.15 -6.76 24.90
C ALA A 351 12.63 -6.70 24.98
N ILE A 352 11.96 -7.23 23.96
CA ILE A 352 10.52 -7.42 23.96
C ILE A 352 10.12 -8.47 25.01
N GLN A 353 9.06 -8.20 25.77
CA GLN A 353 8.57 -9.04 26.86
C GLN A 353 7.05 -9.01 26.92
N LEU A 354 6.43 -9.98 27.60
CA LEU A 354 5.00 -9.91 27.88
C LEU A 354 4.70 -8.75 28.84
N VAL A 355 3.62 -8.02 28.55
CA VAL A 355 3.21 -6.87 29.36
C VAL A 355 2.61 -7.37 30.67
N PRO A 356 3.08 -6.89 31.84
CA PRO A 356 2.49 -7.25 33.13
C PRO A 356 1.04 -6.79 33.22
N GLN A 357 0.18 -7.63 33.81
CA GLN A 357 -1.23 -7.30 34.07
C GLN A 357 -2.00 -6.85 32.81
N GLU A 358 -1.64 -7.43 31.65
CA GLU A 358 -2.35 -7.18 30.39
C GLU A 358 -3.84 -7.49 30.53
N ASP A 359 -4.67 -6.56 30.05
CA ASP A 359 -6.12 -6.74 29.95
C ASP A 359 -6.42 -7.88 28.97
N THR A 360 -6.93 -9.01 29.49
CA THR A 360 -7.15 -10.22 28.70
C THR A 360 -8.31 -10.12 27.71
N ASP A 361 -9.17 -9.11 27.83
CA ASP A 361 -10.28 -8.88 26.91
C ASP A 361 -9.91 -7.96 25.73
N VAL A 362 -8.93 -7.08 25.95
CA VAL A 362 -8.54 -6.04 24.99
C VAL A 362 -7.17 -6.32 24.37
N GLY A 363 -6.20 -6.79 25.17
CA GLY A 363 -4.80 -6.93 24.77
C GLY A 363 -4.08 -5.60 24.61
N SER A 364 -2.93 -5.62 23.94
CA SER A 364 -2.05 -4.46 23.74
C SER A 364 -1.82 -4.14 22.27
N SER A 365 -1.69 -2.86 21.93
CA SER A 365 -1.39 -2.35 20.59
C SER A 365 -0.12 -1.48 20.61
N CYS A 366 0.33 -0.97 19.45
CA CYS A 366 1.54 -0.15 19.42
C CYS A 366 1.24 1.34 19.67
N ALA A 367 1.43 1.88 20.86
CA ALA A 367 1.18 3.31 21.12
C ALA A 367 1.89 4.26 20.15
N LEU A 368 3.14 3.96 19.75
CA LEU A 368 3.94 4.81 18.85
C LEU A 368 3.66 4.60 17.35
N TYR A 369 2.62 3.85 16.97
CA TYR A 369 2.14 3.94 15.58
C TYR A 369 1.47 5.31 15.34
N SER A 370 0.81 5.82 16.39
CA SER A 370 0.01 7.03 16.44
C SER A 370 0.80 8.31 16.16
N PRO A 371 0.41 9.13 15.18
CA PRO A 371 0.97 10.47 15.02
C PRO A 371 0.77 11.36 16.25
N ARG A 372 -0.38 11.28 16.92
CA ARG A 372 -0.60 11.97 18.21
C ARG A 372 0.39 11.49 19.28
N MET A 373 0.54 10.19 19.52
CA MET A 373 1.47 9.74 20.57
C MET A 373 2.93 9.99 20.22
N ARG A 374 3.30 10.03 18.93
CA ARG A 374 4.63 10.48 18.53
C ARG A 374 4.89 11.93 18.93
N ARG A 375 3.92 12.84 18.74
CA ARG A 375 4.01 14.23 19.21
C ARG A 375 4.09 14.33 20.74
N VAL A 376 3.31 13.50 21.46
CA VAL A 376 3.40 13.39 22.92
C VAL A 376 4.79 12.94 23.34
N TRP A 377 5.32 11.87 22.73
CA TRP A 377 6.65 11.35 22.98
C TRP A 377 7.73 12.41 22.74
N GLU A 378 7.69 13.10 21.61
CA GLU A 378 8.65 14.14 21.24
C GLU A 378 8.65 15.31 22.24
N THR A 379 7.45 15.70 22.71
CA THR A 379 7.28 16.71 23.76
C THR A 379 7.87 16.22 25.09
N SER A 380 7.54 14.99 25.51
CA SER A 380 8.09 14.38 26.72
C SER A 380 9.60 14.28 26.71
N ILE A 381 10.20 13.94 25.56
CA ILE A 381 11.66 13.87 25.40
C ILE A 381 12.29 15.25 25.50
N ARG A 382 11.69 16.26 24.87
CA ARG A 382 12.21 17.64 24.92
C ARG A 382 12.20 18.21 26.33
N GLU A 383 11.18 17.87 27.12
CA GLU A 383 10.94 18.42 28.46
C GLU A 383 11.43 17.47 29.59
N ASP A 384 11.92 16.28 29.23
CA ASP A 384 12.23 15.15 30.13
C ASP A 384 11.08 14.81 31.11
N ASP A 385 9.82 15.06 30.69
CA ASP A 385 8.63 14.93 31.55
C ASP A 385 7.99 13.53 31.44
N PHE A 386 8.42 12.64 32.33
CA PHE A 386 7.83 11.31 32.50
C PHE A 386 6.35 11.35 32.91
N MET A 387 5.95 12.33 33.71
CA MET A 387 4.58 12.41 34.24
C MET A 387 3.59 12.84 33.16
N TYR A 388 3.98 13.74 32.26
CA TYR A 388 3.22 14.07 31.07
C TYR A 388 3.05 12.85 30.15
N LEU A 389 4.13 12.11 29.90
CA LEU A 389 4.08 10.87 29.10
C LEU A 389 3.12 9.85 29.72
N LYS A 390 3.27 9.59 31.02
CA LYS A 390 2.45 8.65 31.79
C LYS A 390 0.97 9.00 31.71
N ARG A 391 0.61 10.26 31.99
CA ARG A 391 -0.77 10.72 31.92
C ARG A 391 -1.37 10.49 30.53
N LYS A 392 -0.64 10.82 29.46
CA LYS A 392 -1.12 10.69 28.08
C LYS A 392 -1.20 9.24 27.59
N ALA A 393 -0.26 8.37 27.99
CA ALA A 393 -0.30 6.95 27.68
C ALA A 393 -1.46 6.24 28.38
N VAL A 394 -1.70 6.54 29.67
CA VAL A 394 -2.84 5.99 30.42
C VAL A 394 -4.18 6.50 29.85
N GLU A 395 -4.27 7.79 29.52
CA GLU A 395 -5.44 8.37 28.84
C GLU A 395 -5.74 7.63 27.52
N ARG A 396 -4.71 7.36 26.71
CA ARG A 396 -4.83 6.55 25.50
C ARG A 396 -5.37 5.17 25.78
N LYS A 397 -4.72 4.45 26.70
CA LYS A 397 -5.05 3.05 26.96
C LYS A 397 -6.48 2.90 27.44
N ARG A 398 -6.98 3.85 28.24
CA ARG A 398 -8.38 3.89 28.68
C ARG A 398 -9.35 4.11 27.52
N ALA A 399 -9.06 5.06 26.63
CA ALA A 399 -9.89 5.31 25.44
C ALA A 399 -9.92 4.10 24.50
N GLU A 400 -8.74 3.52 24.21
CA GLU A 400 -8.60 2.30 23.42
C GLU A 400 -9.40 1.14 24.02
N ALA A 401 -9.27 0.90 25.32
CA ALA A 401 -9.96 -0.20 25.98
C ALA A 401 -11.49 0.00 26.04
N ARG A 402 -11.98 1.25 26.12
CA ARG A 402 -13.41 1.57 26.03
C ARG A 402 -13.93 1.24 24.63
N LEU A 403 -13.31 1.82 23.60
CA LEU A 403 -13.76 1.68 22.21
C LEU A 403 -13.58 0.26 21.68
N ALA A 404 -12.55 -0.47 22.12
CA ALA A 404 -12.37 -1.87 21.78
C ALA A 404 -13.52 -2.75 22.31
N ARG A 405 -13.99 -2.51 23.54
CA ARG A 405 -15.14 -3.22 24.12
C ARG A 405 -16.44 -2.87 23.41
N GLU A 406 -16.65 -1.59 23.10
CA GLU A 406 -17.80 -1.13 22.33
C GLU A 406 -17.83 -1.77 20.94
N ARG A 407 -16.71 -1.71 20.22
CA ARG A 407 -16.53 -2.40 18.92
C ARG A 407 -16.83 -3.89 19.02
N LYS A 408 -16.32 -4.58 20.05
CA LYS A 408 -16.58 -6.01 20.29
C LYS A 408 -18.09 -6.25 20.51
N GLY A 409 -18.76 -5.39 21.27
CA GLY A 409 -20.20 -5.42 21.49
C GLY A 409 -21.01 -5.25 20.20
N VAL A 410 -20.69 -4.23 19.39
CA VAL A 410 -21.37 -3.99 18.10
C VAL A 410 -21.13 -5.15 17.12
N VAL A 411 -19.91 -5.70 17.05
CA VAL A 411 -19.61 -6.85 16.19
C VAL A 411 -20.35 -8.11 16.66
N ALA A 412 -20.46 -8.34 17.97
CA ALA A 412 -21.23 -9.46 18.51
C ALA A 412 -22.72 -9.31 18.20
N TRP A 413 -23.26 -8.11 18.33
CA TRP A 413 -24.64 -7.80 17.93
C TRP A 413 -24.86 -8.02 16.42
N MET A 414 -23.95 -7.53 15.56
CA MET A 414 -24.00 -7.76 14.12
C MET A 414 -24.02 -9.24 13.73
N ALA A 415 -23.33 -10.10 14.48
CA ALA A 415 -23.30 -11.53 14.22
C ALA A 415 -24.64 -12.23 14.53
N GLY A 416 -25.47 -11.64 15.40
CA GLY A 416 -26.78 -12.17 15.78
C GLY A 416 -27.94 -11.73 14.89
N VAL A 417 -27.71 -10.85 13.90
CA VAL A 417 -28.77 -10.27 13.05
C VAL A 417 -28.58 -10.64 11.58
N GLU A 418 -29.68 -10.65 10.81
CA GLU A 418 -29.66 -11.00 9.38
C GLU A 418 -28.88 -9.98 8.54
N ARG A 419 -27.92 -10.46 7.75
CA ARG A 419 -27.07 -9.62 6.90
C ARG A 419 -27.90 -8.88 5.87
N GLY A 420 -27.78 -7.55 5.86
CA GLY A 420 -28.53 -6.67 4.95
C GLY A 420 -29.91 -6.25 5.48
N GLY A 421 -30.33 -6.74 6.65
CA GLY A 421 -31.51 -6.25 7.36
C GLY A 421 -31.31 -4.85 7.96
N ARG A 422 -32.40 -4.21 8.40
CA ARG A 422 -32.36 -2.88 9.02
C ARG A 422 -31.48 -2.81 10.26
N GLU A 423 -31.52 -3.85 11.11
CA GLU A 423 -30.69 -3.93 12.31
C GLU A 423 -29.22 -4.10 11.97
N TRP A 424 -28.90 -4.89 10.94
CA TRP A 424 -27.53 -5.06 10.47
C TRP A 424 -26.94 -3.75 9.91
N GLU A 425 -27.71 -2.98 9.15
CA GLU A 425 -27.26 -1.67 8.67
C GLU A 425 -27.11 -0.64 9.81
N ARG A 426 -27.95 -0.71 10.86
CA ARG A 426 -27.79 0.12 12.06
C ARG A 426 -26.49 -0.23 12.79
N ALA A 427 -26.25 -1.50 13.07
CA ALA A 427 -25.05 -1.96 13.74
C ALA A 427 -23.79 -1.65 12.91
N ARG A 428 -23.87 -1.74 11.58
CA ARG A 428 -22.81 -1.27 10.67
C ARG A 428 -22.58 0.24 10.76
N ALA A 429 -23.62 1.05 10.96
CA ALA A 429 -23.48 2.49 11.16
C ALA A 429 -22.81 2.83 12.49
N GLU A 430 -23.19 2.16 13.58
CA GLU A 430 -22.54 2.29 14.89
C GLU A 430 -21.07 1.85 14.84
N LEU A 431 -20.75 0.74 14.17
CA LEU A 431 -19.36 0.33 14.00
C LEU A 431 -18.51 1.40 13.31
N ARG A 432 -19.06 2.05 12.26
CA ARG A 432 -18.40 3.17 11.59
C ARG A 432 -18.25 4.41 12.48
N GLU A 433 -19.12 4.59 13.45
CA GLU A 433 -19.04 5.68 14.42
C GLU A 433 -17.92 5.44 15.43
N VAL A 434 -17.84 4.22 15.99
CA VAL A 434 -16.73 3.81 16.86
C VAL A 434 -15.38 3.94 16.15
N GLU A 435 -15.29 3.49 14.90
CA GLU A 435 -14.07 3.63 14.09
C GLU A 435 -13.70 5.10 13.83
N ARG A 436 -14.70 5.97 13.63
CA ARG A 436 -14.49 7.41 13.43
C ARG A 436 -14.05 8.10 14.72
N GLU A 437 -14.64 7.75 15.86
CA GLU A 437 -14.25 8.28 17.17
C GLU A 437 -12.78 7.96 17.45
N TRP A 438 -12.37 6.72 17.20
CA TRP A 438 -10.97 6.32 17.32
C TRP A 438 -10.05 7.10 16.38
N ALA A 439 -10.46 7.28 15.11
CA ALA A 439 -9.68 8.03 14.13
C ALA A 439 -9.52 9.53 14.47
N VAL A 440 -10.48 10.14 15.20
CA VAL A 440 -10.36 11.52 15.72
C VAL A 440 -9.39 11.58 16.90
N TRP A 441 -9.26 10.49 17.64
CA TRP A 441 -8.42 10.41 18.82
C TRP A 441 -6.93 10.32 18.48
N GLU A 442 -6.59 9.66 17.37
CA GLU A 442 -5.24 9.32 16.87
C GLU A 442 -4.60 10.37 15.95
#